data_AF-A0AAN7ZS68-F1
#
_entry.id   AF-A0AAN7ZS68-F1
#
_cell.length_a   1.000
_cell.length_b   1.000
_cell.length_c   1.000
_cell.angle_alpha   90.00
_cell.angle_beta   90.00
_cell.angle_gamma   90.00
#
_symmetry.space_group_name_H-M   'P 1'
#
loop_
_entity.id
_entity.type
_entity.pdbx_description
1 polymer ?
#
loop_
_entity_poly.entity_id
_entity_poly.type
_entity_poly.pdbx_seq_one_letter_code
_entity_poly.pdbx_strand_id
1 'polypeptide(L)'
;MSQFTCLSCGVAFENGDLQRIHYKSDWHRYNLKRKVAELPPVTAEDFQRRVLQQKVETTKTLSLHCDPCRKSFTNEKAYENHINSKKHKENVKLANETGDFTNKRVHKLVENAQSDDPDIEEIDSDEWDDDIENPIDNNNCLFCSHHSRSIVRNVKHMTSAHSFFVPDVEYCVDLRGLLVYLGEKITQGFMCLWCNENGKSFHSADAARKHMIDKGHCKMIHEGVALAEYADFYDYSSSYPDAEFKDVNPDEEVDVTELNGSDYQLVLPSGVVVGHRSLMRYYQQHVNPNRQVVVNRNTKKLHKVLAHYRALGWSASQQEAIARNARDIHFMKRMQSKLQTKLQTKANKLQTHFRAQVNF
;
A
#
# COMPACT_ATOMS: atom_id res chain seq x y z
N MET A 1 23.36 -17.81 -48.95
CA MET A 1 23.42 -18.44 -47.62
C MET A 1 23.24 -17.33 -46.59
N SER A 2 22.20 -17.40 -45.77
CA SER A 2 21.92 -16.40 -44.73
C SER A 2 22.96 -16.52 -43.60
N GLN A 3 23.76 -15.47 -43.37
CA GLN A 3 24.71 -15.40 -42.27
C GLN A 3 23.98 -15.03 -40.98
N PHE A 4 24.14 -15.83 -39.92
CA PHE A 4 23.53 -15.59 -38.62
C PHE A 4 24.51 -14.78 -37.76
N THR A 5 24.16 -13.56 -37.36
CA THR A 5 25.08 -12.68 -36.61
C THR A 5 24.46 -12.18 -35.31
N CYS A 6 25.29 -11.90 -34.31
CA CYS A 6 24.88 -11.27 -33.05
C CYS A 6 25.49 -9.88 -32.94
N LEU A 7 24.65 -8.85 -33.03
CA LEU A 7 25.06 -7.44 -32.97
C LEU A 7 25.54 -7.00 -31.58
N SER A 8 25.12 -7.68 -30.51
CA SER A 8 25.53 -7.35 -29.14
C SER A 8 26.92 -7.89 -28.79
N CYS A 9 27.36 -8.94 -29.48
CA CYS A 9 28.66 -9.59 -29.24
C CYS A 9 29.63 -9.47 -30.44
N GLY A 10 29.17 -8.96 -31.58
CA GLY A 10 30.00 -8.72 -32.76
C GLY A 10 30.49 -9.99 -33.45
N VAL A 11 29.77 -11.11 -33.31
CA VAL A 11 30.17 -12.43 -33.84
C VAL A 11 29.19 -12.97 -34.87
N ALA A 12 29.72 -13.74 -35.83
CA ALA A 12 28.98 -14.44 -36.86
C ALA A 12 29.00 -15.96 -36.61
N PHE A 13 27.88 -16.61 -36.90
CA PHE A 13 27.65 -18.03 -36.74
C PHE A 13 27.34 -18.68 -38.08
N GLU A 14 27.82 -19.91 -38.25
CA GLU A 14 27.61 -20.71 -39.46
C GLU A 14 26.16 -21.20 -39.57
N ASN A 15 25.54 -21.51 -38.43
CA ASN A 15 24.19 -22.08 -38.33
C ASN A 15 23.31 -21.30 -37.34
N GLY A 16 22.00 -21.29 -37.59
CA GLY A 16 21.02 -20.63 -36.71
C GLY A 16 20.90 -21.26 -35.32
N ASP A 17 21.18 -22.56 -35.19
CA ASP A 17 21.15 -23.24 -33.90
C ASP A 17 22.29 -22.78 -32.98
N LEU A 18 23.47 -22.53 -33.54
CA LEU A 18 24.61 -21.96 -32.81
C LEU A 18 24.31 -20.53 -32.34
N GLN A 19 23.58 -19.75 -33.13
CA GLN A 19 23.14 -18.42 -32.73
C GLN A 19 22.17 -18.48 -31.53
N ARG A 20 21.25 -19.44 -31.52
CA ARG A 20 20.31 -19.65 -30.39
C ARG A 20 21.03 -20.10 -29.12
N ILE A 21 22.01 -21.00 -29.24
CA ILE A 21 22.86 -21.43 -28.10
C ILE A 21 23.65 -20.22 -27.58
N HIS A 22 24.22 -19.41 -28.46
CA HIS A 22 24.93 -18.19 -28.06
C HIS A 22 24.03 -17.21 -27.28
N TYR A 23 22.77 -16.99 -27.69
CA TYR A 23 21.82 -16.12 -26.97
C TYR A 23 21.54 -16.58 -25.53
N LYS A 24 21.69 -17.88 -25.26
CA LYS A 24 21.56 -18.46 -23.92
C LYS A 24 22.86 -18.37 -23.09
N SER A 25 24.03 -18.25 -23.74
CA SER A 25 25.32 -18.20 -23.05
C SER A 25 25.48 -16.98 -22.12
N ASP A 26 26.19 -17.18 -21.01
CA ASP A 26 26.53 -16.11 -20.06
C ASP A 26 27.38 -15.01 -20.67
N TRP A 27 28.20 -15.32 -21.67
CA TRP A 27 28.96 -14.33 -22.41
C TRP A 27 28.05 -13.34 -23.16
N HIS A 28 26.96 -13.83 -23.76
CA HIS A 28 25.96 -12.98 -24.41
C HIS A 28 25.21 -12.10 -23.39
N ARG A 29 24.75 -12.70 -22.29
CA ARG A 29 24.06 -11.98 -21.20
C ARG A 29 24.96 -10.90 -20.59
N TYR A 30 26.24 -11.19 -20.41
CA TYR A 30 27.24 -10.24 -19.91
C TYR A 30 27.45 -9.06 -20.86
N ASN A 31 27.63 -9.32 -22.16
CA ASN A 31 27.77 -8.26 -23.16
C ASN A 31 26.47 -7.46 -23.36
N LEU A 32 25.30 -8.09 -23.20
CA LEU A 32 24.01 -7.41 -23.23
C LEU A 32 23.87 -6.42 -22.07
N LYS A 33 24.21 -6.83 -20.84
CA LYS A 33 24.25 -5.94 -19.66
C LYS A 33 25.24 -4.78 -19.85
N ARG A 34 26.40 -5.03 -20.46
CA ARG A 34 27.38 -3.97 -20.79
C ARG A 34 26.86 -3.00 -21.84
N LYS A 35 26.14 -3.49 -22.85
CA LYS A 35 25.51 -2.64 -23.88
C LYS A 35 24.43 -1.74 -23.29
N VAL A 36 23.62 -2.24 -22.36
CA VAL A 36 22.62 -1.42 -21.61
C VAL A 36 23.32 -0.35 -20.78
N ALA A 37 24.52 -0.62 -20.26
CA ALA A 37 25.34 0.33 -19.53
C ALA A 37 26.25 1.21 -20.42
N GLU A 38 26.04 1.22 -21.74
CA GLU A 38 26.82 1.98 -22.74
C GLU A 38 28.34 1.66 -22.75
N LEU A 39 28.72 0.47 -22.25
CA LEU A 39 30.10 0.00 -22.22
C LEU A 39 30.45 -0.86 -23.44
N PRO A 40 31.70 -0.83 -23.94
CA PRO A 40 32.13 -1.67 -25.05
C PRO A 40 31.96 -3.18 -24.75
N PRO A 41 31.60 -3.99 -25.74
CA PRO A 41 31.48 -5.44 -25.59
C PRO A 41 32.86 -6.08 -25.38
N VAL A 42 32.87 -7.19 -24.64
CA VAL A 42 34.08 -7.95 -24.29
C VAL A 42 34.19 -9.19 -25.16
N THR A 43 35.41 -9.50 -25.60
CA THR A 43 35.69 -10.71 -26.39
C THR A 43 35.47 -11.99 -25.57
N ALA A 44 35.25 -13.12 -26.23
CA ALA A 44 35.04 -14.40 -25.56
C ALA A 44 36.26 -14.81 -24.70
N GLU A 45 37.48 -14.54 -25.19
CA GLU A 45 38.72 -14.86 -24.49
C GLU A 45 38.89 -14.05 -23.20
N ASP A 46 38.60 -12.74 -23.25
CA ASP A 46 38.71 -11.88 -22.07
C ASP A 46 37.65 -12.21 -21.02
N PHE A 47 36.46 -12.64 -21.45
CA PHE A 47 35.42 -13.12 -20.55
C PHE A 47 35.86 -14.38 -19.80
N GLN A 48 36.42 -15.37 -20.52
CA GLN A 48 36.94 -16.60 -19.91
C GLN A 48 38.09 -16.32 -18.93
N ARG A 49 39.03 -15.42 -19.26
CA ARG A 49 40.11 -15.05 -18.34
C ARG A 49 39.60 -14.45 -17.03
N ARG A 50 38.53 -13.63 -17.08
CA ARG A 50 37.90 -13.03 -15.89
C ARG A 50 37.20 -14.08 -15.01
N VAL A 51 36.50 -15.03 -15.63
CA VAL A 51 35.85 -16.14 -14.91
C VAL A 51 36.89 -17.01 -14.20
N LEU A 52 38.02 -17.31 -14.84
CA LEU A 52 39.11 -18.07 -14.22
C LEU A 52 39.75 -17.33 -13.05
N GLN A 53 39.96 -16.02 -13.15
CA GLN A 53 40.48 -15.22 -12.03
C GLN A 53 39.55 -15.24 -10.82
N GLN A 54 38.23 -15.13 -11.04
CA GLN A 54 37.24 -15.18 -9.96
C GLN A 54 37.15 -16.55 -9.28
N LYS A 55 37.35 -17.65 -10.03
CA LYS A 55 37.46 -19.02 -9.48
C LYS A 55 38.73 -19.24 -8.65
N VAL A 56 39.83 -18.55 -8.98
CA VAL A 56 41.10 -18.61 -8.22
C VAL A 56 41.04 -17.76 -6.94
N GLU A 57 40.29 -16.66 -6.93
CA GLU A 57 40.08 -15.83 -5.73
C GLU A 57 39.17 -16.51 -4.70
N THR A 58 38.17 -17.26 -5.15
CA THR A 58 37.23 -17.98 -4.27
C THR A 58 37.87 -19.17 -3.54
N THR A 59 38.91 -19.79 -4.12
CA THR A 59 39.60 -20.96 -3.54
C THR A 59 40.66 -20.63 -2.47
N LYS A 60 40.96 -19.36 -2.20
CA LYS A 60 41.97 -18.93 -1.21
C LYS A 60 41.42 -18.51 0.17
N THR A 61 40.13 -18.70 0.45
CA THR A 61 39.57 -18.35 1.77
C THR A 61 39.75 -19.49 2.77
N LEU A 62 40.70 -19.31 3.70
CA LEU A 62 40.93 -20.19 4.86
C LEU A 62 39.65 -20.29 5.71
N SER A 63 39.09 -21.49 5.83
CA SER A 63 37.94 -21.76 6.70
C SER A 63 38.35 -21.68 8.18
N LEU A 64 37.88 -20.67 8.91
CA LEU A 64 38.10 -20.53 10.34
C LEU A 64 37.01 -21.32 11.09
N HIS A 65 37.40 -22.30 11.90
CA HIS A 65 36.48 -23.19 12.62
C HIS A 65 36.48 -22.93 14.13
N CYS A 66 35.30 -22.98 14.76
CA CYS A 66 35.12 -22.82 16.20
C CYS A 66 34.74 -24.17 16.85
N ASP A 67 35.63 -24.83 17.59
CA ASP A 67 35.38 -26.14 18.19
C ASP A 67 34.23 -26.19 19.23
N PRO A 68 34.07 -25.21 20.14
CA PRO A 68 32.97 -25.23 21.12
C PRO A 68 31.56 -25.13 20.50
N CYS A 69 31.47 -24.58 19.29
CA CYS A 69 30.20 -24.36 18.60
C CYS A 69 30.07 -25.18 17.31
N ARG A 70 31.14 -25.88 16.90
CA ARG A 70 31.29 -26.64 15.64
C ARG A 70 30.81 -25.87 14.40
N LYS A 71 31.11 -24.57 14.33
CA LYS A 71 30.74 -23.71 13.20
C LYS A 71 31.99 -23.30 12.42
N SER A 72 31.96 -23.48 11.10
CA SER A 72 32.96 -22.99 10.17
C SER A 72 32.52 -21.66 9.56
N PHE A 73 33.44 -20.71 9.48
CA PHE A 73 33.21 -19.38 8.96
C PHE A 73 34.15 -19.13 7.78
N THR A 74 33.60 -18.56 6.72
CA THR A 74 34.32 -18.17 5.50
C THR A 74 34.86 -16.73 5.57
N ASN A 75 34.51 -15.98 6.61
CA ASN A 75 34.86 -14.57 6.78
C ASN A 75 35.39 -14.31 8.21
N GLU A 76 36.58 -13.73 8.32
CA GLU A 76 37.29 -13.46 9.58
C GLU A 76 36.48 -12.57 10.52
N LYS A 77 35.84 -11.52 10.00
CA LYS A 77 34.98 -10.62 10.79
C LYS A 77 33.75 -11.34 11.36
N ALA A 78 33.24 -12.35 10.65
CA ALA A 78 32.12 -13.16 11.14
C ALA A 78 32.56 -14.09 12.28
N TYR A 79 33.79 -14.61 12.20
CA TYR A 79 34.40 -15.41 13.25
C TYR A 79 34.66 -14.61 14.54
N GLU A 80 35.19 -13.39 14.43
CA GLU A 80 35.40 -12.51 15.60
C GLU A 80 34.09 -12.12 16.29
N ASN A 81 33.06 -11.78 15.50
CA ASN A 81 31.72 -11.50 16.03
C ASN A 81 31.10 -12.73 16.70
N HIS A 82 31.38 -13.93 16.18
CA HIS A 82 30.94 -15.19 16.77
C HIS A 82 31.57 -15.41 18.15
N ILE A 83 32.89 -15.25 18.29
CA ILE A 83 33.61 -15.42 19.58
C ILE A 83 33.13 -14.41 20.62
N ASN A 84 32.81 -13.19 20.20
CA ASN A 84 32.35 -12.14 21.10
C ASN A 84 30.88 -12.26 21.54
N SER A 85 30.08 -13.10 20.87
CA SER A 85 28.67 -13.32 21.17
C SER A 85 28.45 -13.97 22.54
N LYS A 86 27.39 -13.54 23.23
CA LYS A 86 26.98 -14.10 24.54
C LYS A 86 26.80 -15.63 24.49
N LYS A 87 26.24 -16.14 23.39
CA LYS A 87 26.00 -17.59 23.18
C LYS A 87 27.30 -18.40 23.09
N HIS A 88 28.33 -17.85 22.44
CA HIS A 88 29.63 -18.53 22.40
C HIS A 88 30.27 -18.55 23.79
N LYS A 89 30.25 -17.42 24.51
CA LYS A 89 30.80 -17.33 25.88
C LYS A 89 30.09 -18.25 26.86
N GLU A 90 28.78 -18.46 26.72
CA GLU A 90 28.00 -19.44 27.51
C GLU A 90 28.37 -20.88 27.15
N ASN A 91 28.48 -21.20 25.86
CA ASN A 91 28.88 -22.53 25.40
C ASN A 91 30.33 -22.88 25.78
N VAL A 92 31.24 -21.90 25.79
CA VAL A 92 32.62 -22.11 26.28
C VAL A 92 32.63 -22.35 27.79
N LYS A 93 31.80 -21.64 28.57
CA LYS A 93 31.66 -21.90 30.01
C LYS A 93 31.12 -23.30 30.27
N LEU A 94 30.08 -23.70 29.55
CA LEU A 94 29.51 -25.05 29.62
C LEU A 94 30.54 -26.12 29.24
N ALA A 95 31.32 -25.89 28.16
CA ALA A 95 32.37 -26.81 27.72
C ALA A 95 33.54 -26.92 28.72
N ASN A 96 33.83 -25.85 29.47
CA ASN A 96 34.88 -25.85 30.50
C ASN A 96 34.41 -26.49 31.82
N GLU A 97 33.12 -26.43 32.13
CA GLU A 97 32.53 -27.02 33.35
C GLU A 97 32.28 -28.52 33.23
N THR A 98 31.97 -29.01 32.01
CA THR A 98 31.81 -30.44 31.75
C THR A 98 32.98 -30.95 30.93
N GLY A 99 34.02 -31.43 31.61
CA GLY A 99 35.10 -32.18 30.98
C GLY A 99 34.57 -33.42 30.28
N ASP A 100 34.53 -33.33 28.95
CA ASP A 100 34.51 -34.39 27.93
C ASP A 100 33.55 -35.58 28.15
N PHE A 101 32.51 -35.72 27.31
CA PHE A 101 32.07 -37.04 26.86
C PHE A 101 31.39 -37.01 25.49
N THR A 102 31.83 -37.97 24.70
CA THR A 102 31.47 -38.30 23.34
C THR A 102 30.12 -39.03 23.21
N ASN A 103 29.52 -38.87 22.02
CA ASN A 103 28.65 -39.80 21.29
C ASN A 103 27.25 -40.20 21.81
N LYS A 104 26.24 -39.91 20.97
CA LYS A 104 25.39 -40.95 20.33
C LYS A 104 24.45 -40.36 19.26
N ARG A 105 24.73 -40.65 17.99
CA ARG A 105 23.86 -41.47 17.10
C ARG A 105 24.47 -41.54 15.70
N VAL A 106 25.07 -42.70 15.38
CA VAL A 106 25.37 -43.19 14.04
C VAL A 106 24.94 -44.66 13.97
N HIS A 107 24.21 -45.01 12.91
CA HIS A 107 24.27 -46.26 12.16
C HIS A 107 23.45 -46.01 10.87
N LYS A 108 23.86 -46.35 9.64
CA LYS A 108 24.95 -47.20 9.16
C LYS A 108 25.17 -46.90 7.66
N LEU A 109 26.43 -46.82 7.25
CA LEU A 109 26.95 -46.79 5.87
C LEU A 109 26.75 -48.13 5.15
N VAL A 110 26.74 -48.15 3.81
CA VAL A 110 27.75 -48.88 3.00
C VAL A 110 27.99 -48.13 1.67
N GLU A 111 29.27 -48.15 1.30
CA GLU A 111 30.03 -47.50 0.23
C GLU A 111 29.65 -47.88 -1.21
N ASN A 112 29.95 -46.99 -2.16
CA ASN A 112 30.87 -47.35 -3.23
C ASN A 112 31.58 -46.11 -3.80
N ALA A 113 32.89 -46.23 -4.01
CA ALA A 113 33.74 -45.24 -4.63
C ALA A 113 33.73 -45.42 -6.16
N GLN A 114 33.55 -44.34 -6.90
CA GLN A 114 34.09 -44.18 -8.25
C GLN A 114 34.16 -42.69 -8.59
N SER A 115 35.35 -42.31 -9.06
CA SER A 115 35.68 -41.07 -9.74
C SER A 115 34.70 -40.79 -10.87
N ASP A 116 34.17 -39.57 -10.95
CA ASP A 116 33.94 -38.84 -12.19
C ASP A 116 33.68 -37.34 -11.85
N ASP A 117 34.11 -36.51 -12.79
CA ASP A 117 34.09 -35.03 -12.87
C ASP A 117 32.85 -34.35 -12.22
N PRO A 118 32.97 -33.29 -11.40
CA PRO A 118 31.83 -32.43 -11.15
C PRO A 118 31.69 -31.50 -12.36
N ASP A 119 31.01 -32.00 -13.39
CA ASP A 119 30.24 -31.15 -14.29
C ASP A 119 29.32 -30.31 -13.38
N ILE A 120 29.67 -29.04 -13.21
CA ILE A 120 28.82 -28.07 -12.52
C ILE A 120 27.64 -27.88 -13.45
N GLU A 121 26.60 -28.69 -13.24
CA GLU A 121 25.28 -28.36 -13.73
C GLU A 121 25.00 -26.94 -13.23
N GLU A 122 24.82 -26.04 -14.19
CA GLU A 122 24.15 -24.76 -13.96
C GLU A 122 22.79 -25.13 -13.37
N ILE A 123 22.71 -25.14 -12.03
CA ILE A 123 21.46 -25.17 -11.31
C ILE A 123 20.67 -23.99 -11.85
N ASP A 124 19.71 -24.33 -12.72
CA ASP A 124 18.71 -23.44 -13.23
C ASP A 124 18.03 -22.83 -12.01
N SER A 125 18.21 -21.52 -11.81
CA SER A 125 17.67 -20.80 -10.66
C SER A 125 16.14 -20.78 -10.64
N ASP A 126 15.52 -21.42 -11.62
CA ASP A 126 14.12 -21.40 -11.95
C ASP A 126 13.43 -22.73 -11.53
N GLU A 127 14.15 -23.72 -10.96
CA GLU A 127 13.60 -25.01 -10.52
C GLU A 127 13.37 -25.11 -8.98
N TRP A 128 13.63 -24.04 -8.22
CA TRP A 128 13.56 -24.05 -6.74
C TRP A 128 12.32 -23.32 -6.18
N ASP A 129 11.35 -22.96 -7.02
CA ASP A 129 10.10 -22.32 -6.60
C ASP A 129 8.94 -23.31 -6.40
N ASP A 130 9.11 -24.60 -6.74
CA ASP A 130 8.03 -25.59 -6.77
C ASP A 130 7.69 -26.23 -5.40
N ASP A 131 8.50 -26.01 -4.35
CA ASP A 131 8.37 -26.73 -3.08
C ASP A 131 7.90 -25.87 -1.89
N ILE A 132 7.39 -24.66 -2.11
CA ILE A 132 6.77 -23.88 -1.01
C ILE A 132 5.34 -24.39 -0.78
N GLU A 133 5.22 -25.42 0.08
CA GLU A 133 3.94 -25.99 0.49
C GLU A 133 2.96 -24.92 1.01
N ASN A 134 1.78 -24.86 0.41
CA ASN A 134 0.71 -23.97 0.86
C ASN A 134 0.15 -24.46 2.22
N PRO A 135 0.11 -23.60 3.26
CA PRO A 135 -0.41 -23.96 4.58
C PRO A 135 -1.81 -24.57 4.56
N ILE A 136 -2.65 -24.16 3.60
CA ILE A 136 -4.06 -24.60 3.54
C ILE A 136 -4.19 -26.07 3.15
N ASP A 137 -3.29 -26.61 2.34
CA ASP A 137 -3.32 -28.03 1.95
C ASP A 137 -3.20 -28.95 3.16
N ASN A 138 -2.40 -28.52 4.13
CA ASN A 138 -2.20 -29.19 5.42
C ASN A 138 -3.15 -28.69 6.52
N ASN A 139 -4.21 -27.93 6.19
CA ASN A 139 -5.13 -27.30 7.15
C ASN A 139 -4.46 -26.45 8.24
N ASN A 140 -3.31 -25.85 7.93
CA ASN A 140 -2.62 -24.90 8.79
C ASN A 140 -3.22 -23.49 8.63
N CYS A 141 -3.15 -22.69 9.69
CA CYS A 141 -3.60 -21.31 9.66
C CYS A 141 -2.73 -20.47 8.70
N LEU A 142 -3.35 -19.51 7.99
CA LEU A 142 -2.62 -18.61 7.08
C LEU A 142 -1.67 -17.65 7.82
N PHE A 143 -2.02 -17.29 9.05
CA PHE A 143 -1.36 -16.20 9.77
C PHE A 143 -0.42 -16.70 10.88
N CYS A 144 -0.68 -17.86 11.47
CA CYS A 144 0.11 -18.41 12.57
C CYS A 144 0.41 -19.91 12.41
N SER A 145 1.25 -20.46 13.29
CA SER A 145 1.65 -21.87 13.27
C SER A 145 0.59 -22.86 13.81
N HIS A 146 -0.68 -22.46 13.87
CA HIS A 146 -1.75 -23.32 14.38
C HIS A 146 -2.21 -24.30 13.29
N HIS A 147 -2.13 -25.59 13.59
CA HIS A 147 -2.68 -26.65 12.75
C HIS A 147 -4.12 -27.01 13.17
N SER A 148 -5.03 -27.10 12.21
CA SER A 148 -6.41 -27.50 12.45
C SER A 148 -6.72 -28.85 11.81
N ARG A 149 -7.55 -29.65 12.47
CA ARG A 149 -7.96 -30.97 11.95
C ARG A 149 -8.93 -30.92 10.76
N SER A 150 -9.51 -29.75 10.48
CA SER A 150 -10.50 -29.56 9.41
C SER A 150 -10.51 -28.10 8.98
N ILE A 151 -10.77 -27.82 7.70
CA ILE A 151 -10.88 -26.46 7.16
C ILE A 151 -11.89 -25.59 7.93
N VAL A 152 -13.03 -26.14 8.34
CA VAL A 152 -14.07 -25.41 9.10
C VAL A 152 -13.53 -24.91 10.45
N ARG A 153 -12.77 -25.75 11.16
CA ARG A 153 -12.10 -25.35 12.40
C ARG A 153 -10.98 -24.34 12.16
N ASN A 154 -10.28 -24.47 11.03
CA ASN A 154 -9.24 -23.52 10.64
C ASN A 154 -9.83 -22.13 10.42
N VAL A 155 -10.90 -22.03 9.63
CA VAL A 155 -11.62 -20.77 9.40
C VAL A 155 -12.14 -20.21 10.72
N LYS A 156 -12.74 -21.03 11.59
CA LYS A 156 -13.17 -20.58 12.93
C LYS A 156 -12.01 -20.06 13.79
N HIS A 157 -10.84 -20.69 13.72
CA HIS A 157 -9.63 -20.21 14.38
C HIS A 157 -9.18 -18.87 13.78
N MET A 158 -9.12 -18.75 12.44
CA MET A 158 -8.75 -17.51 11.75
C MET A 158 -9.71 -16.36 12.09
N THR A 159 -11.02 -16.61 12.18
CA THR A 159 -12.02 -15.62 12.58
C THR A 159 -11.86 -15.19 14.04
N SER A 160 -11.62 -16.13 14.96
CA SER A 160 -11.53 -15.83 16.40
C SER A 160 -10.17 -15.27 16.84
N ALA A 161 -9.07 -15.79 16.30
CA ALA A 161 -7.71 -15.40 16.70
C ALA A 161 -7.15 -14.25 15.85
N HIS A 162 -7.54 -14.17 14.57
CA HIS A 162 -6.97 -13.21 13.61
C HIS A 162 -8.01 -12.24 13.03
N SER A 163 -9.28 -12.33 13.44
CA SER A 163 -10.37 -11.48 12.90
C SER A 163 -10.47 -11.54 11.37
N PHE A 164 -10.19 -12.70 10.79
CA PHE A 164 -10.35 -12.93 9.36
C PHE A 164 -11.81 -13.22 9.03
N PHE A 165 -12.35 -12.43 8.11
CA PHE A 165 -13.72 -12.55 7.59
C PHE A 165 -13.68 -12.67 6.08
N VAL A 166 -14.48 -13.62 5.57
CA VAL A 166 -14.74 -13.78 4.14
C VAL A 166 -15.98 -12.94 3.83
N PRO A 167 -15.89 -11.94 2.92
CA PRO A 167 -17.05 -11.19 2.46
C PRO A 167 -18.09 -12.12 1.82
N ASP A 168 -19.37 -11.75 1.87
CA ASP A 168 -20.43 -12.36 1.04
C ASP A 168 -20.43 -13.89 1.00
N VAL A 169 -20.30 -14.54 2.16
CA VAL A 169 -20.19 -16.02 2.28
C VAL A 169 -21.35 -16.76 1.61
N GLU A 170 -22.52 -16.13 1.52
CA GLU A 170 -23.72 -16.68 0.86
C GLU A 170 -23.49 -16.93 -0.65
N TYR A 171 -22.61 -16.17 -1.28
CA TYR A 171 -22.30 -16.23 -2.71
C TYR A 171 -20.94 -16.90 -3.01
N CYS A 172 -20.22 -17.39 -1.98
CA CYS A 172 -18.94 -18.04 -2.17
C CYS A 172 -19.14 -19.52 -2.56
N VAL A 173 -18.87 -19.86 -3.82
CA VAL A 173 -19.04 -21.22 -4.36
C VAL A 173 -17.88 -22.12 -3.92
N ASP A 174 -16.65 -21.61 -3.98
CA ASP A 174 -15.45 -22.35 -3.60
C ASP A 174 -14.62 -21.63 -2.52
N LEU A 175 -15.01 -21.84 -1.26
CA LEU A 175 -14.27 -21.36 -0.11
C LEU A 175 -12.86 -21.97 -0.01
N ARG A 176 -12.67 -23.22 -0.48
CA ARG A 176 -11.38 -23.89 -0.37
C ARG A 176 -10.39 -23.28 -1.37
N GLY A 177 -10.81 -23.15 -2.64
CA GLY A 177 -10.02 -22.51 -3.68
C GLY A 177 -9.62 -21.08 -3.30
N LEU A 178 -10.55 -20.31 -2.76
CA LEU A 178 -10.27 -18.95 -2.27
C LEU A 178 -9.16 -18.95 -1.20
N LEU A 179 -9.25 -19.85 -0.21
CA LEU A 179 -8.24 -19.93 0.86
C LEU A 179 -6.87 -20.38 0.35
N VAL A 180 -6.83 -21.33 -0.60
CA VAL A 180 -5.60 -21.78 -1.26
C VAL A 180 -4.95 -20.59 -1.97
N TYR A 181 -5.70 -19.84 -2.77
CA TYR A 181 -5.21 -18.64 -3.46
C TYR A 181 -4.67 -17.58 -2.50
N LEU A 182 -5.39 -17.30 -1.39
CA LEU A 182 -4.91 -16.39 -0.36
C LEU A 182 -3.63 -16.90 0.33
N GLY A 183 -3.49 -18.23 0.44
CA GLY A 183 -2.27 -18.88 0.91
C GLY A 183 -1.09 -18.62 -0.01
N GLU A 184 -1.27 -18.85 -1.31
CA GLU A 184 -0.26 -18.60 -2.35
C GLU A 184 0.17 -17.13 -2.38
N LYS A 185 -0.76 -16.19 -2.25
CA LYS A 185 -0.42 -14.76 -2.13
C LYS A 185 0.53 -14.45 -0.98
N ILE A 186 0.40 -15.16 0.15
CA ILE A 186 1.26 -14.95 1.33
C ILE A 186 2.58 -15.71 1.18
N THR A 187 2.54 -16.95 0.68
CA THR A 187 3.70 -17.85 0.66
C THR A 187 4.59 -17.69 -0.55
N GLN A 188 4.02 -17.55 -1.73
CA GLN A 188 4.75 -17.37 -2.98
C GLN A 188 4.88 -15.88 -3.31
N GLY A 189 3.78 -15.12 -3.18
CA GLY A 189 3.77 -13.69 -3.48
C GLY A 189 4.47 -12.83 -2.43
N PHE A 190 4.65 -13.33 -1.19
CA PHE A 190 5.09 -12.54 -0.03
C PHE A 190 4.30 -11.22 0.10
N MET A 191 2.99 -11.27 -0.15
CA MET A 191 2.12 -10.09 -0.15
C MET A 191 1.19 -10.06 1.06
N CYS A 192 0.85 -8.85 1.49
CA CYS A 192 -0.17 -8.63 2.51
C CYS A 192 -1.54 -8.47 1.85
N LEU A 193 -2.51 -9.29 2.25
CA LEU A 193 -3.87 -9.34 1.69
C LEU A 193 -4.66 -8.02 1.77
N TRP A 194 -4.26 -7.12 2.68
CA TRP A 194 -4.89 -5.81 2.84
C TRP A 194 -4.11 -4.67 2.18
N CYS A 195 -2.78 -4.76 2.11
CA CYS A 195 -2.00 -3.71 1.50
C CYS A 195 -1.90 -3.87 -0.02
N ASN A 196 -1.97 -5.12 -0.52
CA ASN A 196 -1.67 -5.48 -1.91
C ASN A 196 -0.47 -4.66 -2.41
N GLU A 197 -0.67 -3.86 -3.45
CA GLU A 197 0.37 -3.08 -4.14
C GLU A 197 0.72 -1.76 -3.44
N ASN A 198 -0.16 -1.23 -2.60
CA ASN A 198 0.08 0.00 -1.83
C ASN A 198 1.04 -0.23 -0.65
N GLY A 199 1.41 -1.49 -0.41
CA GLY A 199 2.21 -1.94 0.72
C GLY A 199 3.71 -1.96 0.48
N LYS A 200 4.42 -2.40 1.52
CA LYS A 200 5.82 -2.83 1.39
C LYS A 200 5.82 -4.24 0.80
N SER A 201 6.71 -4.52 -0.14
CA SER A 201 7.03 -5.90 -0.52
C SER A 201 7.79 -6.58 0.62
N PHE A 202 7.52 -7.87 0.83
CA PHE A 202 8.23 -8.69 1.82
C PHE A 202 9.16 -9.67 1.12
N HIS A 203 10.19 -10.12 1.82
CA HIS A 203 11.17 -11.10 1.32
C HIS A 203 10.93 -12.50 1.90
N SER A 204 9.90 -12.68 2.72
CA SER A 204 9.53 -13.99 3.28
C SER A 204 8.08 -14.01 3.73
N ALA A 205 7.48 -15.20 3.70
CA ALA A 205 6.11 -15.43 4.15
C ALA A 205 5.95 -15.06 5.63
N ASP A 206 6.96 -15.36 6.46
CA ASP A 206 6.97 -15.01 7.88
C ASP A 206 7.00 -13.49 8.12
N ALA A 207 7.69 -12.73 7.26
CA ALA A 207 7.70 -11.27 7.34
C ALA A 207 6.32 -10.70 6.96
N ALA A 208 5.68 -11.24 5.93
CA ALA A 208 4.32 -10.87 5.54
C ALA A 208 3.31 -11.19 6.66
N ARG A 209 3.36 -12.41 7.24
CA ARG A 209 2.50 -12.81 8.36
C ARG A 209 2.66 -11.93 9.59
N LYS A 210 3.90 -11.62 9.99
CA LYS A 210 4.18 -10.71 11.12
C LYS A 210 3.60 -9.33 10.87
N HIS A 211 3.79 -8.78 9.67
CA HIS A 211 3.17 -7.51 9.30
C HIS A 211 1.64 -7.55 9.40
N MET A 212 1.03 -8.64 8.94
CA MET A 212 -0.42 -8.81 8.97
C MET A 212 -0.96 -8.88 10.40
N ILE A 213 -0.24 -9.55 11.30
CA ILE A 213 -0.61 -9.63 12.72
C ILE A 213 -0.38 -8.27 13.41
N ASP A 214 0.80 -7.68 13.26
CA ASP A 214 1.19 -6.46 13.95
C ASP A 214 0.30 -5.27 13.58
N LYS A 215 -0.16 -5.21 12.32
CA LYS A 215 -1.06 -4.14 11.84
C LYS A 215 -2.54 -4.51 11.86
N GLY A 216 -2.89 -5.76 12.15
CA GLY A 216 -4.26 -6.24 12.01
C GLY A 216 -4.76 -6.28 10.56
N HIS A 217 -3.85 -6.50 9.60
CA HIS A 217 -4.15 -6.67 8.18
C HIS A 217 -4.47 -8.14 7.82
N CYS A 218 -5.13 -8.86 8.73
CA CYS A 218 -5.56 -10.25 8.53
C CYS A 218 -6.94 -10.31 7.84
N LYS A 219 -7.20 -9.41 6.90
CA LYS A 219 -8.46 -9.29 6.15
C LYS A 219 -8.14 -9.09 4.67
N MET A 220 -8.98 -9.65 3.80
CA MET A 220 -8.85 -9.46 2.36
C MET A 220 -9.53 -8.16 1.92
N ILE A 221 -8.96 -7.49 0.92
CA ILE A 221 -9.63 -6.37 0.25
C ILE A 221 -10.78 -6.93 -0.60
N HIS A 222 -11.94 -6.30 -0.54
CA HIS A 222 -13.12 -6.67 -1.33
C HIS A 222 -13.61 -5.51 -2.22
N GLU A 223 -12.76 -4.51 -2.44
CA GLU A 223 -13.09 -3.29 -3.19
C GLU A 223 -12.13 -3.09 -4.37
N GLY A 224 -12.63 -2.49 -5.44
CA GLY A 224 -11.85 -2.11 -6.62
C GLY A 224 -11.34 -3.31 -7.41
N VAL A 225 -10.10 -3.21 -7.90
CA VAL A 225 -9.47 -4.21 -8.78
C VAL A 225 -9.35 -5.59 -8.13
N ALA A 226 -9.17 -5.62 -6.80
CA ALA A 226 -9.07 -6.87 -6.06
C ALA A 226 -10.36 -7.71 -6.15
N LEU A 227 -11.53 -7.09 -6.35
CA LEU A 227 -12.78 -7.85 -6.53
C LEU A 227 -12.76 -8.67 -7.82
N ALA A 228 -12.15 -8.15 -8.89
CA ALA A 228 -12.00 -8.87 -10.14
C ALA A 228 -11.08 -10.10 -10.00
N GLU A 229 -10.05 -10.03 -9.15
CA GLU A 229 -9.16 -11.17 -8.87
C GLU A 229 -9.88 -12.32 -8.15
N TYR A 230 -10.91 -12.01 -7.35
CA TYR A 230 -11.66 -13.02 -6.60
C TYR A 230 -12.94 -13.48 -7.30
N ALA A 231 -13.28 -12.91 -8.46
CA ALA A 231 -14.55 -13.16 -9.14
C ALA A 231 -14.81 -14.65 -9.41
N ASP A 232 -13.77 -15.42 -9.76
CA ASP A 232 -13.88 -16.85 -10.06
C ASP A 232 -14.36 -17.70 -8.87
N PHE A 233 -14.21 -17.21 -7.62
CA PHE A 233 -14.61 -17.92 -6.41
C PHE A 233 -16.02 -17.56 -5.92
N TYR A 234 -16.64 -16.55 -6.52
CA TYR A 234 -17.95 -16.02 -6.12
C TYR A 234 -18.96 -16.09 -7.27
N ASP A 235 -20.18 -16.51 -6.94
CA ASP A 235 -21.30 -16.49 -7.87
C ASP A 235 -22.36 -15.50 -7.38
N TYR A 236 -22.33 -14.31 -7.96
CA TYR A 236 -23.30 -13.24 -7.69
C TYR A 236 -24.55 -13.31 -8.60
N SER A 237 -24.68 -14.34 -9.45
CA SER A 237 -25.79 -14.45 -10.41
C SER A 237 -27.18 -14.31 -9.76
N SER A 238 -27.34 -14.86 -8.56
CA SER A 238 -28.59 -14.79 -7.79
C SER A 238 -28.88 -13.43 -7.14
N SER A 239 -27.91 -12.52 -7.08
CA SER A 239 -28.07 -11.19 -6.50
C SER A 239 -28.60 -10.15 -7.50
N TYR A 240 -28.51 -10.44 -8.80
CA TYR A 240 -29.01 -9.55 -9.84
C TYR A 240 -30.54 -9.57 -9.87
N PRO A 241 -31.20 -8.39 -9.90
CA PRO A 241 -32.67 -8.29 -9.99
C PRO A 241 -33.27 -9.03 -11.19
N ASP A 242 -32.47 -9.24 -12.24
CA ASP A 242 -32.89 -9.88 -13.48
C ASP A 242 -32.79 -11.42 -13.45
N ALA A 243 -32.33 -12.02 -12.33
CA ALA A 243 -32.19 -13.47 -12.20
C ALA A 243 -33.52 -14.25 -12.37
N GLU A 244 -34.68 -13.59 -12.23
CA GLU A 244 -35.99 -14.18 -12.47
C GLU A 244 -36.37 -14.25 -13.96
N PHE A 245 -35.69 -13.51 -14.83
CA PHE A 245 -35.93 -13.52 -16.28
C PHE A 245 -35.05 -14.59 -16.95
N LYS A 246 -35.67 -15.72 -17.31
CA LYS A 246 -35.02 -16.91 -17.88
C LYS A 246 -34.30 -16.71 -19.23
N ASP A 247 -34.38 -15.53 -19.84
CA ASP A 247 -33.89 -15.24 -21.19
C ASP A 247 -32.78 -14.17 -21.22
N VAL A 248 -32.09 -13.92 -20.11
CA VAL A 248 -30.99 -12.94 -20.06
C VAL A 248 -29.65 -13.66 -20.26
N ASN A 249 -28.92 -13.26 -21.30
CA ASN A 249 -27.62 -13.80 -21.64
C ASN A 249 -26.58 -13.29 -20.61
N PRO A 250 -25.77 -14.16 -19.96
CA PRO A 250 -24.82 -13.74 -18.92
C PRO A 250 -23.78 -12.71 -19.38
N ASP A 251 -23.55 -12.62 -20.69
CA ASP A 251 -22.59 -11.71 -21.32
C ASP A 251 -23.22 -10.40 -21.85
N GLU A 252 -24.52 -10.19 -21.65
CA GLU A 252 -25.19 -8.96 -22.10
C GLU A 252 -24.91 -7.81 -21.12
N GLU A 253 -24.26 -6.74 -21.60
CA GLU A 253 -23.93 -5.57 -20.78
C GLU A 253 -25.21 -4.98 -20.17
N VAL A 254 -25.32 -5.04 -18.84
CA VAL A 254 -26.43 -4.44 -18.09
C VAL A 254 -26.38 -2.93 -18.29
N ASP A 255 -27.43 -2.37 -18.90
CA ASP A 255 -27.59 -0.92 -19.03
C ASP A 255 -27.85 -0.34 -17.63
N VAL A 256 -26.76 0.10 -16.98
CA VAL A 256 -26.83 0.71 -15.65
C VAL A 256 -27.60 2.01 -15.80
N THR A 257 -28.90 1.99 -15.48
CA THR A 257 -29.72 3.21 -15.48
C THR A 257 -28.99 4.30 -14.71
N GLU A 258 -28.50 5.30 -15.46
CA GLU A 258 -27.78 6.43 -14.87
C GLU A 258 -28.70 7.09 -13.83
N LEU A 259 -28.28 7.05 -12.56
CA LEU A 259 -29.04 7.71 -11.51
C LEU A 259 -29.05 9.20 -11.82
N ASN A 260 -30.22 9.72 -12.17
CA ASN A 260 -30.43 11.15 -12.37
C ASN A 260 -30.18 11.89 -11.04
N GLY A 261 -28.95 12.33 -10.85
CA GLY A 261 -28.48 13.08 -9.70
C GLY A 261 -28.29 14.54 -10.07
N SER A 262 -29.09 15.42 -9.48
CA SER A 262 -28.67 16.83 -9.37
C SER A 262 -27.67 16.96 -8.22
N ASP A 263 -26.85 18.02 -8.22
CA ASP A 263 -25.81 18.25 -7.19
C ASP A 263 -26.28 18.12 -5.73
N TYR A 264 -27.58 18.30 -5.48
CA TYR A 264 -28.17 18.33 -4.13
C TYR A 264 -29.18 17.21 -3.85
N GLN A 265 -29.54 16.41 -4.86
CA GLN A 265 -30.62 15.43 -4.77
C GLN A 265 -30.36 14.26 -5.73
N LEU A 266 -30.44 13.04 -5.20
CA LEU A 266 -30.37 11.79 -5.94
C LEU A 266 -31.75 11.12 -5.94
N VAL A 267 -32.28 10.81 -7.13
CA VAL A 267 -33.54 10.05 -7.26
C VAL A 267 -33.17 8.59 -7.50
N LEU A 268 -33.57 7.72 -6.58
CA LEU A 268 -33.36 6.27 -6.68
C LEU A 268 -34.36 5.65 -7.68
N PRO A 269 -34.05 4.47 -8.27
CA PRO A 269 -34.99 3.75 -9.13
C PRO A 269 -36.28 3.34 -8.40
N SER A 270 -36.24 3.25 -7.07
CA SER A 270 -37.41 3.06 -6.21
C SER A 270 -38.34 4.28 -6.13
N GLY A 271 -37.98 5.41 -6.74
CA GLY A 271 -38.68 6.69 -6.67
C GLY A 271 -38.39 7.50 -5.40
N VAL A 272 -37.56 6.96 -4.49
CA VAL A 272 -37.17 7.66 -3.26
C VAL A 272 -36.13 8.73 -3.57
N VAL A 273 -36.36 9.92 -3.03
CA VAL A 273 -35.49 11.07 -3.18
C VAL A 273 -34.55 11.21 -1.99
N VAL A 274 -33.24 11.12 -2.23
CA VAL A 274 -32.20 11.28 -1.20
C VAL A 274 -31.53 12.64 -1.34
N GLY A 275 -31.56 13.46 -0.28
CA GLY A 275 -30.93 14.78 -0.26
C GLY A 275 -29.46 14.76 0.13
N HIS A 276 -28.68 15.74 -0.35
CA HIS A 276 -27.26 15.87 -0.03
C HIS A 276 -27.00 16.42 1.39
N ARG A 277 -25.94 15.93 2.06
CA ARG A 277 -25.57 16.30 3.44
C ARG A 277 -25.34 17.80 3.67
N SER A 278 -24.94 18.56 2.63
CA SER A 278 -24.72 20.01 2.76
C SER A 278 -26.01 20.77 3.13
N LEU A 279 -27.17 20.21 2.78
CA LEU A 279 -28.47 20.81 3.05
C LEU A 279 -29.12 20.29 4.34
N MET A 280 -28.40 19.50 5.16
CA MET A 280 -28.92 18.93 6.41
C MET A 280 -29.53 19.98 7.33
N ARG A 281 -28.93 21.19 7.40
CA ARG A 281 -29.46 22.30 8.19
C ARG A 281 -30.86 22.73 7.72
N TYR A 282 -31.15 22.64 6.43
CA TYR A 282 -32.46 22.98 5.87
C TYR A 282 -33.44 21.81 6.02
N TYR A 283 -32.97 20.57 5.89
CA TYR A 283 -33.82 19.38 6.11
C TYR A 283 -34.26 19.23 7.57
N GLN A 284 -33.47 19.70 8.53
CA GLN A 284 -33.84 19.77 9.95
C GLN A 284 -34.74 20.98 10.29
N GLN A 285 -34.95 21.93 9.36
CA GLN A 285 -35.83 23.07 9.63
C GLN A 285 -37.29 22.67 9.51
N HIS A 286 -37.98 22.65 10.65
CA HIS A 286 -39.44 22.59 10.68
C HIS A 286 -40.02 24.00 10.50
N VAL A 287 -40.15 24.44 9.25
CA VAL A 287 -40.85 25.69 8.95
C VAL A 287 -42.34 25.43 9.04
N ASN A 288 -43.06 26.18 9.87
CA ASN A 288 -44.51 26.10 9.90
C ASN A 288 -45.06 26.68 8.59
N PRO A 289 -45.72 25.88 7.73
CA PRO A 289 -46.21 26.34 6.43
C PRO A 289 -47.30 27.42 6.56
N ASN A 290 -47.93 27.53 7.72
CA ASN A 290 -48.96 28.54 8.02
C ASN A 290 -48.43 29.74 8.80
N ARG A 291 -47.10 29.86 9.01
CA ARG A 291 -46.51 31.07 9.58
C ARG A 291 -46.47 32.15 8.50
N GLN A 292 -47.63 32.71 8.17
CA GLN A 292 -47.69 34.09 7.68
C GLN A 292 -46.82 34.93 8.61
N VAL A 293 -45.96 35.77 8.06
CA VAL A 293 -45.11 36.70 8.81
C VAL A 293 -46.04 37.57 9.67
N VAL A 294 -46.28 37.15 10.91
CA VAL A 294 -46.98 37.96 11.88
C VAL A 294 -46.00 39.04 12.28
N VAL A 295 -46.02 40.16 11.55
CA VAL A 295 -45.37 41.40 11.97
C VAL A 295 -45.90 41.66 13.38
N ASN A 296 -45.02 41.49 14.37
CA ASN A 296 -45.41 41.42 15.77
C ASN A 296 -46.25 42.66 16.12
N ARG A 297 -47.56 42.47 16.36
CA ARG A 297 -48.55 43.55 16.60
C ARG A 297 -48.32 44.31 17.92
N ASN A 298 -47.16 44.14 18.55
CA ASN A 298 -46.76 44.84 19.77
C ASN A 298 -46.22 46.26 19.52
N THR A 299 -46.33 46.78 18.30
CA THR A 299 -45.96 48.16 17.96
C THR A 299 -46.80 49.19 18.71
N LYS A 300 -48.07 48.92 19.04
CA LYS A 300 -48.97 49.91 19.67
C LYS A 300 -48.57 50.28 21.11
N LYS A 301 -48.17 49.32 21.94
CA LYS A 301 -47.73 49.59 23.32
C LYS A 301 -46.39 50.34 23.33
N LEU A 302 -45.46 49.91 22.48
CA LEU A 302 -44.17 50.56 22.28
C LEU A 302 -44.33 51.99 21.75
N HIS A 303 -45.24 52.22 20.80
CA HIS A 303 -45.56 53.56 20.30
C HIS A 303 -46.12 54.48 21.39
N LYS A 304 -46.95 53.96 22.29
CA LYS A 304 -47.56 54.72 23.38
C LYS A 304 -46.52 55.15 24.41
N VAL A 305 -45.59 54.26 24.77
CA VAL A 305 -44.45 54.57 25.62
C VAL A 305 -43.54 55.60 24.95
N LEU A 306 -43.16 55.39 23.69
CA LEU A 306 -42.32 56.34 22.94
C LEU A 306 -43.01 57.70 22.73
N ALA A 307 -44.33 57.76 22.65
CA ALA A 307 -45.09 59.02 22.60
C ALA A 307 -45.03 59.77 23.94
N HIS A 308 -45.11 59.08 25.08
CA HIS A 308 -44.91 59.70 26.39
C HIS A 308 -43.47 60.19 26.59
N TYR A 309 -42.46 59.42 26.16
CA TYR A 309 -41.06 59.88 26.19
C TYR A 309 -40.84 61.14 25.33
N ARG A 310 -41.47 61.21 24.14
CA ARG A 310 -41.43 62.40 23.30
C ARG A 310 -42.12 63.60 23.95
N ALA A 311 -43.27 63.39 24.59
CA ALA A 311 -44.01 64.44 25.27
C ALA A 311 -43.32 64.98 26.54
N LEU A 312 -42.55 64.14 27.24
CA LEU A 312 -41.92 64.50 28.51
C LEU A 312 -40.59 65.26 28.36
N GLY A 313 -39.90 65.16 27.22
CA GLY A 313 -38.57 65.76 27.11
C GLY A 313 -38.03 65.99 25.71
N TRP A 314 -38.84 65.85 24.66
CA TRP A 314 -38.38 66.06 23.28
C TRP A 314 -39.07 67.29 22.68
N SER A 315 -38.48 68.47 22.88
CA SER A 315 -38.95 69.70 22.24
C SER A 315 -38.43 69.80 20.79
N ALA A 316 -39.19 70.45 19.90
CA ALA A 316 -38.80 70.60 18.49
C ALA A 316 -37.47 71.35 18.31
N SER A 317 -37.15 72.29 19.20
CA SER A 317 -35.88 73.04 19.18
C SER A 317 -34.67 72.16 19.49
N GLN A 318 -34.81 71.18 20.39
CA GLN A 318 -33.76 70.20 20.66
C GLN A 318 -33.56 69.24 19.49
N GLN A 319 -34.62 68.90 18.76
CA GLN A 319 -34.53 68.04 17.58
C GLN A 319 -33.70 68.66 16.46
N GLU A 320 -33.87 69.96 16.21
CA GLU A 320 -33.07 70.69 15.21
C GLU A 320 -31.60 70.81 15.62
N ALA A 321 -31.33 71.05 16.90
CA ALA A 321 -29.97 71.08 17.44
C ALA A 321 -29.28 69.70 17.37
N ILE A 322 -29.99 68.63 17.71
CA ILE A 322 -29.50 67.25 17.60
C ILE A 322 -29.25 66.88 16.13
N ALA A 323 -30.16 67.25 15.22
CA ALA A 323 -29.98 67.02 13.79
C ALA A 323 -28.80 67.81 13.19
N ARG A 324 -28.54 69.01 13.69
CA ARG A 324 -27.34 69.80 13.34
C ARG A 324 -26.08 69.12 13.86
N ASN A 325 -26.03 68.80 15.14
CA ASN A 325 -24.90 68.10 15.76
C ASN A 325 -24.62 66.74 15.09
N ALA A 326 -25.65 65.98 14.71
CA ALA A 326 -25.49 64.71 14.00
C ALA A 326 -24.86 64.90 12.60
N ARG A 327 -25.28 65.94 11.86
CA ARG A 327 -24.67 66.31 10.58
C ARG A 327 -23.22 66.73 10.76
N ASP A 328 -22.92 67.52 11.79
CA ASP A 328 -21.57 67.98 12.08
C ASP A 328 -20.65 66.82 12.50
N ILE A 329 -21.13 65.88 13.33
CA ILE A 329 -20.42 64.65 13.69
C ILE A 329 -20.14 63.81 12.45
N HIS A 330 -21.14 63.64 11.56
CA HIS A 330 -20.97 62.88 10.33
C HIS A 330 -19.96 63.54 9.39
N PHE A 331 -20.00 64.87 9.27
CA PHE A 331 -19.03 65.63 8.50
C PHE A 331 -17.62 65.50 9.08
N MET A 332 -17.45 65.66 10.39
CA MET A 332 -16.17 65.49 11.08
C MET A 332 -15.59 64.09 10.88
N LYS A 333 -16.39 63.03 11.05
CA LYS A 333 -15.96 61.64 10.79
C LYS A 333 -15.51 61.44 9.35
N ARG A 334 -16.24 62.00 8.38
CA ARG A 334 -15.87 61.94 6.96
C ARG A 334 -14.59 62.71 6.65
N MET A 335 -14.36 63.85 7.30
CA MET A 335 -13.13 64.63 7.16
C MET A 335 -11.94 63.89 7.75
N GLN A 336 -12.10 63.34 8.96
CA GLN A 336 -11.09 62.56 9.65
C GLN A 336 -10.68 61.32 8.84
N SER A 337 -11.64 60.55 8.31
CA SER A 337 -11.34 59.38 7.49
C SER A 337 -10.61 59.75 6.20
N LYS A 338 -11.00 60.85 5.55
CA LYS A 338 -10.31 61.38 4.36
C LYS A 338 -8.87 61.78 4.67
N LEU A 339 -8.62 62.47 5.78
CA LEU A 339 -7.28 62.87 6.20
C LEU A 339 -6.42 61.64 6.56
N GLN A 340 -6.99 60.68 7.28
CA GLN A 340 -6.32 59.42 7.63
C GLN A 340 -5.90 58.65 6.38
N THR A 341 -6.80 58.53 5.40
CA THR A 341 -6.52 57.87 4.11
C THR A 341 -5.37 58.58 3.37
N LYS A 342 -5.37 59.92 3.33
CA LYS A 342 -4.27 60.71 2.73
C LYS A 342 -2.94 60.54 3.45
N LEU A 343 -2.96 60.39 4.78
CA LEU A 343 -1.76 60.13 5.56
C LEU A 343 -1.20 58.73 5.25
N GLN A 344 -2.07 57.73 5.20
CA GLN A 344 -1.71 56.34 4.85
C GLN A 344 -1.12 56.22 3.45
N THR A 345 -1.69 56.89 2.45
CA THR A 345 -1.12 56.86 1.09
C THR A 345 0.24 57.57 1.00
N LYS A 346 0.47 58.62 1.80
CA LYS A 346 1.79 59.25 1.93
C LYS A 346 2.78 58.36 2.68
N ALA A 347 2.33 57.55 3.63
CA ALA A 347 3.17 56.61 4.38
C ALA A 347 3.80 55.53 3.49
N ASN A 348 3.22 55.22 2.32
CA ASN A 348 3.85 54.34 1.33
C ASN A 348 5.23 54.84 0.89
N LYS A 349 5.49 56.16 0.93
CA LYS A 349 6.80 56.75 0.60
C LYS A 349 7.85 56.59 1.71
N LEU A 350 7.48 56.09 2.89
CA LEU A 350 8.39 55.87 4.01
C LEU A 350 9.17 54.54 3.90
N GLN A 351 8.96 53.77 2.83
CA GLN A 351 9.71 52.54 2.56
C GLN A 351 11.09 52.87 1.96
N THR A 352 12.00 53.41 2.77
CA THR A 352 13.34 53.87 2.33
C THR A 352 14.24 52.75 1.77
N HIS A 353 14.01 51.50 2.18
CA HIS A 353 14.75 50.32 1.74
C HIS A 353 13.83 49.29 1.07
N PHE A 354 12.87 49.76 0.26
CA PHE A 354 11.98 48.87 -0.48
C PHE A 354 12.77 47.99 -1.48
N ARG A 355 12.61 46.66 -1.39
CA ARG A 355 13.22 45.68 -2.30
C ARG A 355 12.15 45.06 -3.20
N ALA A 356 12.23 45.28 -4.51
CA ALA A 356 11.36 44.62 -5.47
C ALA A 356 11.64 43.10 -5.50
N GLN A 357 10.58 42.29 -5.52
CA GLN A 357 10.68 40.82 -5.56
C GLN A 357 10.91 40.27 -6.97
N VAL A 358 10.49 41.00 -8.00
CA VAL A 358 10.65 40.63 -9.40
C VAL A 358 11.35 41.78 -10.11
N ASN A 359 12.51 41.50 -10.69
CA ASN A 359 13.21 42.42 -11.56
C ASN A 359 12.85 42.05 -13.00
N PHE A 360 12.24 42.97 -13.73
CA PHE A 360 11.97 42.82 -15.16
C PHE A 360 13.19 43.19 -15.99
#